data_AF-A0A4R6DL94-F1
#
_entry.id   AF-A0A4R6DL94-F1
#
_cell.length_a   1.000
_cell.length_b   1.000
_cell.length_c   1.000
_cell.angle_alpha   90.00
_cell.angle_beta   90.00
_cell.angle_gamma   90.00
#
_symmetry.space_group_name_H-M   'P 1'
#
loop_
_entity.id
_entity.type
_entity.pdbx_description
1 polymer ?
#
loop_
_entity_poly.entity_id
_entity_poly.type
_entity_poly.pdbx_seq_one_letter_code
_entity_poly.pdbx_strand_id
1 'polypeptide(L)'
;MALPPLSFDVFREDQLEAERVFGYDADGVACYYAHRYQLHEVRSDDGEEFYAAASYGESVTAWLLRDERWLIHRIVRVGDQGEGQSFYSFSESMPR
;
A
#
# COMPACT_ATOMS: atom_id res chain seq x y z
N MET A 1 -8.87 7.00 -18.75
CA MET A 1 -8.42 8.11 -17.86
C MET A 1 -8.95 7.83 -16.47
N ALA A 2 -8.17 8.10 -15.42
CA ALA A 2 -8.57 7.91 -14.03
C ALA A 2 -9.52 9.02 -13.56
N LEU A 3 -10.39 8.70 -12.60
CA LEU A 3 -11.21 9.68 -11.88
C LEU A 3 -10.37 10.35 -10.78
N PRO A 4 -10.34 11.69 -10.69
CA PRO A 4 -9.54 12.38 -9.68
C PRO A 4 -10.25 12.39 -8.32
N PRO A 5 -9.57 12.02 -7.22
CA PRO A 5 -10.10 12.22 -5.88
C PRO A 5 -10.10 13.71 -5.49
N LEU A 6 -11.19 14.13 -4.82
CA LEU A 6 -11.40 15.49 -4.31
C LEU A 6 -11.31 15.57 -2.78
N SER A 7 -11.51 14.45 -2.08
CA SER A 7 -11.35 14.33 -0.64
C SER A 7 -10.63 13.02 -0.28
N PHE A 8 -10.06 12.96 0.92
CA PHE A 8 -9.32 11.81 1.39
C PHE A 8 -9.60 11.49 2.86
N ASP A 9 -9.77 10.21 3.15
CA ASP A 9 -9.66 9.66 4.51
C ASP A 9 -8.31 8.96 4.65
N VAL A 10 -7.57 9.29 5.71
CA VAL A 10 -6.24 8.73 5.98
C VAL A 10 -6.23 8.07 7.34
N PHE A 11 -5.90 6.78 7.35
CA PHE A 11 -5.79 5.94 8.54
C PHE A 11 -4.34 5.54 8.70
N ARG A 12 -3.76 5.83 9.86
CA ARG A 12 -2.39 5.45 10.24
C ARG A 12 -2.46 4.63 11.51
N GLU A 13 -1.67 3.58 11.56
CA GLU A 13 -1.42 2.87 12.80
C GLU A 13 -0.18 3.49 13.46
N ASP A 14 -0.27 3.89 14.72
CA ASP A 14 0.84 4.57 15.40
C ASP A 14 1.96 3.60 15.83
N GLN A 15 1.63 2.30 15.94
CA GLN A 15 2.57 1.26 16.40
C GLN A 15 3.14 0.41 15.26
N LEU A 16 2.53 0.49 14.09
CA LEU A 16 2.96 -0.24 12.89
C LEU A 16 3.34 0.76 11.83
N GLU A 17 4.34 0.46 11.01
CA GLU A 17 4.64 1.26 9.83
C GLU A 17 3.59 1.01 8.73
N ALA A 18 2.31 1.28 9.03
CA ALA A 18 1.15 0.98 8.21
C ALA A 18 0.23 2.20 8.03
N GLU A 19 -0.23 2.39 6.81
CA GLU A 19 -1.15 3.47 6.43
C GLU A 19 -2.12 2.96 5.37
N ARG A 20 -3.35 3.46 5.42
CA ARG A 20 -4.38 3.27 4.39
C ARG A 20 -5.08 4.58 4.07
N VAL A 21 -5.32 4.82 2.79
CA VAL A 21 -5.92 6.04 2.25
C VAL A 21 -7.06 5.67 1.32
N PHE A 22 -8.22 6.32 1.51
CA PHE A 22 -9.33 6.30 0.56
C PHE A 22 -9.47 7.70 -0.02
N GLY A 23 -9.66 7.80 -1.33
CA GLY A 23 -9.98 9.07 -1.99
C GLY A 23 -11.30 8.96 -2.72
N TYR A 24 -12.08 10.02 -2.64
CA TYR A 24 -13.46 10.06 -3.14
C TYR A 24 -13.63 11.16 -4.18
N ASP A 25 -14.49 10.92 -5.18
CA ASP A 25 -14.83 11.90 -6.21
C ASP A 25 -15.90 12.92 -5.74
N ALA A 26 -16.47 13.67 -6.69
CA ALA A 26 -17.48 14.68 -6.41
C ALA A 26 -18.80 14.13 -5.86
N ASP A 27 -19.11 12.87 -6.14
CA ASP A 27 -20.32 12.19 -5.68
C ASP A 27 -20.08 11.42 -4.37
N GLY A 28 -18.86 11.49 -3.81
CA GLY A 28 -18.47 10.77 -2.61
C GLY A 28 -18.18 9.29 -2.86
N VAL A 29 -18.01 8.87 -4.12
CA VAL A 29 -17.69 7.49 -4.48
C VAL A 29 -16.18 7.29 -4.41
N ALA A 30 -15.74 6.16 -3.84
CA ALA A 30 -14.33 5.84 -3.75
C ALA A 30 -13.74 5.64 -5.17
N CYS A 31 -12.79 6.49 -5.52
CA CYS A 31 -12.13 6.49 -6.83
C CYS A 31 -10.60 6.35 -6.72
N TYR A 32 -10.07 6.38 -5.50
CA TYR A 32 -8.66 6.20 -5.19
C TYR A 32 -8.52 5.35 -3.94
N TYR A 33 -7.53 4.46 -3.94
CA TYR A 33 -7.16 3.66 -2.79
C TYR A 33 -5.65 3.55 -2.72
N ALA A 34 -5.08 3.70 -1.53
CA ALA A 34 -3.69 3.36 -1.30
C ALA A 34 -3.52 2.69 0.06
N HIS A 35 -2.56 1.79 0.15
CA HIS A 35 -2.04 1.36 1.43
C HIS A 35 -0.53 1.19 1.35
N ARG A 36 0.11 1.22 2.51
CA ARG A 36 1.46 0.71 2.68
C ARG A 36 1.58 0.06 4.04
N TYR A 37 2.39 -0.97 4.13
CA TYR A 37 2.80 -1.54 5.42
C TYR A 37 4.21 -2.12 5.33
N GLN A 38 4.89 -2.15 6.46
CA GLN A 38 6.14 -2.86 6.65
C GLN A 38 6.03 -3.82 7.84
N LEU A 39 6.48 -5.05 7.62
CA LEU A 39 6.61 -6.09 8.64
C LEU A 39 8.07 -6.18 9.05
N HIS A 40 8.26 -6.31 10.36
CA HIS A 40 9.56 -6.49 10.97
C HIS A 40 9.65 -7.87 11.62
N GLU A 41 10.83 -8.47 11.54
CA GLU A 41 11.19 -9.67 12.28
C GLU A 41 12.26 -9.31 13.31
N VAL A 42 12.19 -9.98 14.46
CA VAL A 42 13.26 -9.91 15.44
C VAL A 42 14.41 -10.78 14.97
N ARG A 43 15.59 -10.19 14.82
CA ARG A 43 16.83 -10.87 14.43
C ARG A 43 17.90 -10.65 15.49
N SER A 44 18.91 -11.51 15.46
CA SER A 44 20.12 -11.38 16.27
C SER A 44 21.27 -12.01 15.51
N ASP A 45 22.39 -11.30 15.45
CA ASP A 45 23.59 -11.77 14.74
C ASP A 45 24.44 -12.68 15.65
N ASP A 46 24.38 -12.47 16.97
CA ASP A 46 25.17 -13.17 17.99
C ASP A 46 24.34 -13.92 19.04
N GLY A 47 23.01 -13.76 19.03
CA GLY A 47 22.09 -14.35 20.02
C GLY A 47 21.97 -13.55 21.32
N GLU A 48 22.67 -12.42 21.45
CA GLU A 48 22.69 -11.59 22.66
C GLU A 48 22.00 -10.24 22.41
N GLU A 49 22.18 -9.63 21.23
CA GLU A 49 21.51 -8.39 20.84
C GLU A 49 20.38 -8.66 19.84
N PHE A 50 19.16 -8.25 20.20
CA PHE A 50 17.98 -8.42 19.36
C PHE A 50 17.56 -7.08 18.75
N TYR A 51 17.32 -7.07 17.45
CA TYR A 51 16.89 -5.89 16.71
C TYR A 51 15.74 -6.22 15.76
N ALA A 52 14.92 -5.22 15.46
CA ALA A 52 13.85 -5.32 14.47
C ALA A 52 14.41 -5.03 13.07
N ALA A 53 14.32 -6.00 12.17
CA ALA A 53 14.77 -5.90 10.78
C ALA A 53 13.57 -5.99 9.84
N ALA A 54 13.54 -5.23 8.74
CA ALA A 54 12.44 -5.35 7.80
C ALA A 54 12.51 -6.72 7.10
N SER A 55 11.40 -7.47 7.16
CA SER A 55 11.28 -8.77 6.51
C SER A 55 10.45 -8.68 5.24
N TYR A 56 9.43 -7.83 5.24
CA TYR A 56 8.52 -7.65 4.13
C TYR A 56 7.92 -6.25 4.14
N GLY A 57 7.69 -5.68 2.97
CA GLY A 57 6.93 -4.45 2.82
C GLY A 57 6.11 -4.46 1.55
N GLU A 58 4.95 -3.82 1.60
CA GLU A 58 4.08 -3.68 0.44
C GLU A 58 3.51 -2.27 0.38
N SER A 59 3.42 -1.74 -0.82
CA SER A 59 2.66 -0.53 -1.10
C SER A 59 1.79 -0.72 -2.32
N VAL A 60 0.51 -0.39 -2.19
CA VAL A 60 -0.47 -0.40 -3.27
C VAL A 60 -0.96 1.03 -3.49
N THR A 61 -1.10 1.40 -4.76
CA THR A 61 -1.85 2.57 -5.18
C THR A 61 -2.78 2.16 -6.30
N ALA A 62 -4.05 2.53 -6.19
CA ALA A 62 -5.07 2.16 -7.15
C ALA A 62 -5.98 3.33 -7.48
N TRP A 63 -6.40 3.37 -8.75
CA TRP A 63 -7.25 4.41 -9.30
C TRP A 63 -8.41 3.77 -10.06
N LEU A 64 -9.62 4.25 -9.80
CA LEU A 64 -10.79 3.92 -10.60
C LEU A 64 -10.69 4.63 -11.95
N LEU A 65 -10.80 3.85 -13.02
CA LEU A 65 -10.84 4.34 -14.38
C LEU A 65 -12.28 4.62 -14.83
N ARG A 66 -12.42 5.43 -15.88
CA ARG A 66 -13.73 5.74 -16.49
C ARG A 66 -14.49 4.54 -17.06
N ASP A 67 -13.79 3.43 -17.33
CA ASP A 67 -14.39 2.15 -17.73
C ASP A 67 -14.66 1.24 -16.53
N GLU A 68 -14.75 1.82 -15.33
CA GLU A 68 -15.14 1.20 -14.06
C GLU A 68 -14.14 0.17 -13.50
N ARG A 69 -13.04 -0.09 -14.22
CA ARG A 69 -11.94 -0.93 -13.73
C ARG A 69 -10.99 -0.14 -12.84
N TRP A 70 -10.41 -0.82 -11.88
CA TRP A 70 -9.32 -0.32 -11.06
C TRP A 70 -7.98 -0.63 -11.70
N LEU A 71 -7.19 0.41 -11.97
CA LEU A 71 -5.76 0.24 -12.25
C LEU A 71 -5.03 0.17 -10.91
N ILE A 72 -4.27 -0.90 -10.69
CA ILE A 72 -3.55 -1.15 -9.44
C ILE A 72 -2.06 -1.16 -9.76
N HIS A 73 -1.30 -0.31 -9.07
CA HIS A 73 0.15 -0.37 -8.99
C HIS A 73 0.53 -0.97 -7.63
N ARG A 74 1.29 -2.07 -7.64
CA ARG A 74 1.79 -2.72 -6.42
C ARG A 74 3.30 -2.74 -6.44
N ILE A 75 3.92 -2.47 -5.30
CA ILE A 75 5.35 -2.63 -5.06
C ILE A 75 5.52 -3.55 -3.85
N VAL A 76 6.27 -4.64 -4.03
CA VAL A 76 6.61 -5.59 -2.96
C VAL A 76 8.11 -5.51 -2.67
N ARG A 77 8.47 -5.40 -1.40
CA ARG A 77 9.84 -5.36 -0.89
C ARG A 77 10.05 -6.57 0.02
N VAL A 78 11.14 -7.31 -0.17
CA VAL A 78 11.47 -8.49 0.63
C VAL A 78 12.86 -8.32 1.20
N GLY A 79 12.96 -8.42 2.53
CA GLY A 79 14.19 -8.14 3.29
C GLY A 79 14.60 -6.66 3.31
N ASP A 80 15.69 -6.36 4.02
CA ASP A 80 16.21 -4.99 4.22
C ASP A 80 16.87 -4.36 2.97
N GLN A 81 17.24 -5.18 1.98
CA GLN A 81 18.12 -4.78 0.87
C GLN A 81 17.46 -4.89 -0.51
N GLY A 82 16.21 -5.35 -0.58
CA GLY A 82 15.55 -5.64 -1.86
C GLY A 82 15.10 -4.37 -2.58
N GLU A 83 15.55 -4.17 -3.83
CA GLU A 83 14.87 -3.28 -4.76
C GLU A 83 13.43 -3.78 -4.95
N GLY A 84 12.45 -2.94 -4.65
CA GLY A 84 11.04 -3.35 -4.66
C GLY A 84 10.59 -3.78 -6.06
N GLN A 85 9.98 -4.96 -6.17
CA GLN A 85 9.39 -5.41 -7.42
C GLN A 85 8.04 -4.70 -7.63
N SER A 86 7.91 -3.96 -8.73
CA SER A 86 6.67 -3.28 -9.09
C SER A 86 5.96 -3.93 -10.26
N PHE A 87 4.63 -3.86 -10.24
CA PHE A 87 3.81 -4.29 -11.36
C PHE A 87 2.45 -3.56 -11.38
N TYR A 88 1.84 -3.56 -12.56
CA TYR A 88 0.48 -3.07 -12.77
C TYR A 88 -0.49 -4.22 -13.02
N SER A 89 -1.72 -4.05 -12.57
CA SER A 89 -2.82 -4.99 -12.84
C SER A 89 -4.16 -4.25 -12.93
N PHE A 90 -5.17 -4.90 -13.51
CA PHE A 90 -6.54 -4.43 -13.53
C PHE A 90 -7.42 -5.28 -12.62
N SER A 91 -8.44 -4.66 -12.02
CA SER A 91 -9.43 -5.33 -11.17
C SER A 91 -10.81 -4.72 -11.38
N GLU A 92 -11.86 -5.54 -11.32
CA GLU A 92 -13.27 -5.08 -11.37
C GLU A 92 -13.74 -4.50 -10.02
N SER A 93 -12.94 -4.63 -8.97
CA SER A 93 -13.25 -4.13 -7.64
C SER A 93 -12.08 -3.38 -7.02
N MET A 94 -12.39 -2.45 -6.10
CA MET A 94 -11.39 -1.77 -5.29
C MET A 94 -10.49 -2.80 -4.57
N PRO A 95 -9.16 -2.57 -4.51
CA PRO A 95 -8.28 -3.42 -3.73
C PRO A 95 -8.65 -3.39 -2.24
N ARG A 96 -8.37 -4.49 -1.54
CA ARG A 96 -8.60 -4.64 -0.10
C ARG A 96 -7.29 -4.54 0.66
#